data_AF-A0A2D4VN02-F1
#
_entry.id   AF-A0A2D4VN02-F1
#
_cell.length_a   1.000
_cell.length_b   1.000
_cell.length_c   1.000
_cell.angle_alpha   90.00
_cell.angle_beta   90.00
_cell.angle_gamma   90.00
#
_symmetry.space_group_name_H-M   'P 1'
#
loop_
_entity.id
_entity.type
_entity.pdbx_description
1 polymer ?
#
loop_
_entity_poly.entity_id
_entity_poly.type
_entity_poly.pdbx_seq_one_letter_code
_entity_poly.pdbx_strand_id
1 'polypeptide(L)'
;MIRALHRWPGLLALALVTILALSGAALSVFPAAERIATPQAEAGLTVAILADRIQTAYPGVEQIRRSPSGRITAYWFDQGEPGAAVIDPATGKGVASADPNQVERWLTNLHRSLFLGDGGRIAMATGAAAMLVLSLSGAALVARRAGGGRNWFAPLRGPLAGRLHVEIARIAVIGLVLSSTTALWMTASTFDLLPDGGAVPAMSAEVSGEMGFALDQMPALRQTPVAELRALSFPYPGDATDVLTLKTDRGTGDLDQGTGALLGWADLSGWERISETIYMLHTGQGAATLGLVLGLMALGVPAMGATGVLV
;
A
#
# COMPACT_ATOMS: atom_id res chain seq x y z
N MET A 1 -9.52 38.92 2.42
CA MET A 1 -9.86 37.87 3.40
C MET A 1 -9.33 36.49 2.99
N ILE A 2 -9.79 35.87 1.89
CA ILE A 2 -9.38 34.48 1.52
C ILE A 2 -7.85 34.30 1.34
N ARG A 3 -7.12 35.29 0.79
CA ARG A 3 -5.65 35.20 0.66
C ARG A 3 -4.94 35.11 2.02
N ALA A 4 -5.38 35.90 3.00
CA ALA A 4 -4.80 35.87 4.35
C ALA A 4 -5.12 34.56 5.07
N LEU A 5 -6.33 34.03 4.87
CA LEU A 5 -6.78 32.73 5.40
C LEU A 5 -6.04 31.54 4.77
N HIS A 6 -5.43 31.70 3.59
CA HIS A 6 -4.54 30.69 3.01
C HIS A 6 -3.10 30.88 3.48
N ARG A 7 -2.57 32.11 3.40
CA ARG A 7 -1.17 32.41 3.68
C ARG A 7 -0.76 32.10 5.11
N TRP A 8 -1.51 32.57 6.12
CA TRP A 8 -1.11 32.41 7.51
C TRP A 8 -1.11 30.95 7.98
N PRO A 9 -2.17 30.15 7.73
CA PRO A 9 -2.11 28.72 8.01
C PRO A 9 -1.02 28.01 7.20
N GLY A 10 -0.79 28.43 5.96
CA GLY A 10 0.26 27.88 5.11
C GLY A 10 1.66 28.06 5.70
N LEU A 11 1.97 29.26 6.20
CA LEU A 11 3.24 29.56 6.86
C LEU A 11 3.39 28.83 8.19
N LEU A 12 2.31 28.75 8.98
CA LEU A 12 2.31 28.02 10.24
C LEU A 12 2.54 26.52 10.05
N ALA A 13 1.93 25.93 9.02
CA ALA A 13 2.05 24.50 8.73
C ALA A 13 3.29 24.16 7.89
N LEU A 14 4.02 25.15 7.37
CA LEU A 14 5.03 24.99 6.31
C LEU A 14 6.07 23.91 6.62
N ALA A 15 6.65 23.94 7.82
CA ALA A 15 7.67 22.98 8.22
C ALA A 15 7.15 21.54 8.18
N LEU A 16 5.96 21.32 8.76
CA LEU A 16 5.35 20.00 8.85
C LEU A 16 4.93 19.49 7.46
N VAL A 17 4.24 20.30 6.65
CA VAL A 17 3.82 19.88 5.31
C VAL A 17 5.01 19.64 4.38
N THR A 18 6.13 20.35 4.59
CA THR A 18 7.38 20.11 3.86
C THR A 18 7.98 18.76 4.24
N ILE A 19 7.99 18.41 5.54
CA ILE A 19 8.44 17.08 5.99
C ILE A 19 7.56 15.98 5.39
N LEU A 20 6.22 16.14 5.44
CA LEU A 20 5.28 15.19 4.81
C LEU A 20 5.60 15.01 3.32
N ALA A 21 5.75 16.12 2.60
CA ALA A 21 5.95 16.12 1.16
C ALA A 21 7.28 15.47 0.75
N LEU A 22 8.38 15.83 1.43
CA LEU A 22 9.71 15.28 1.13
C LEU A 22 9.79 13.79 1.49
N SER A 23 9.28 13.39 2.66
CA SER A 23 9.27 11.99 3.06
C SER A 23 8.34 11.14 2.18
N GLY A 24 7.17 11.66 1.80
CA GLY A 24 6.26 10.98 0.86
C GLY A 24 6.86 10.86 -0.55
N ALA A 25 7.51 11.91 -1.04
CA ALA A 25 8.23 11.86 -2.31
C ALA A 25 9.36 10.83 -2.30
N ALA A 26 10.14 10.74 -1.21
CA ALA A 26 11.17 9.72 -1.05
C ALA A 26 10.57 8.30 -1.00
N LEU A 27 9.48 8.10 -0.25
CA LEU A 27 8.79 6.81 -0.15
C LEU A 27 8.19 6.34 -1.48
N SER A 28 7.80 7.27 -2.36
CA SER A 28 7.19 6.95 -3.66
C SER A 28 8.10 6.14 -4.60
N VAL A 29 9.41 6.15 -4.36
CA VAL A 29 10.40 5.45 -5.19
C VAL A 29 10.43 3.95 -4.89
N PHE A 30 10.14 3.54 -3.66
CA PHE A 30 10.30 2.14 -3.22
C PHE A 30 9.38 1.16 -3.96
N PRO A 31 8.08 1.42 -4.16
CA PRO A 31 7.22 0.52 -4.93
C PRO A 31 7.71 0.31 -6.38
N ALA A 32 8.27 1.35 -6.99
CA ALA A 32 8.83 1.27 -8.35
C ALA A 32 10.14 0.46 -8.37
N ALA A 33 11.04 0.71 -7.42
CA ALA A 33 12.28 -0.03 -7.28
C ALA A 33 12.02 -1.52 -7.01
N GLU A 34 11.09 -1.84 -6.12
CA GLU A 34 10.69 -3.21 -5.80
C GLU A 34 10.13 -3.92 -7.04
N ARG A 35 9.24 -3.28 -7.80
CA ARG A 35 8.69 -3.85 -9.03
C ARG A 35 9.77 -4.20 -10.05
N ILE A 36 10.80 -3.38 -10.18
CA ILE A 36 11.92 -3.61 -11.11
C ILE A 36 12.81 -4.76 -10.63
N ALA A 37 13.08 -4.84 -9.33
CA ALA A 37 13.98 -5.84 -8.75
C ALA A 37 13.35 -7.24 -8.61
N THR A 38 12.02 -7.33 -8.68
CA THR A 38 11.27 -8.54 -8.34
C THR A 38 11.12 -9.50 -9.54
N PRO A 39 11.51 -10.78 -9.40
CA PRO A 39 11.17 -11.82 -10.37
C PRO A 39 9.65 -11.94 -10.53
N GLN A 40 9.16 -11.79 -11.76
CA GLN A 40 7.72 -11.85 -12.04
C GLN A 40 7.28 -13.29 -12.31
N ALA A 41 6.11 -13.65 -11.78
CA ALA A 41 5.48 -14.92 -12.11
C ALA A 41 5.10 -14.98 -13.59
N GLU A 42 5.29 -16.15 -14.19
CA GLU A 42 4.86 -16.45 -15.55
C GLU A 42 3.34 -16.30 -15.68
N ALA A 43 2.87 -15.87 -16.85
CA ALA A 43 1.44 -15.75 -17.10
C ALA A 43 0.75 -17.13 -16.99
N GLY A 44 -0.31 -17.20 -16.18
CA GLY A 44 -1.04 -18.45 -15.96
C GLY A 44 -0.43 -19.38 -14.91
N LEU A 45 0.65 -18.98 -14.22
CA LEU A 45 1.14 -19.73 -13.05
C LEU A 45 0.04 -19.79 -11.98
N THR A 46 -0.28 -21.00 -11.53
CA THR A 46 -1.30 -21.25 -10.50
C THR A 46 -0.67 -21.31 -9.11
N VAL A 47 -1.46 -21.03 -8.09
CA VAL A 47 -1.00 -21.11 -6.69
C VAL A 47 -0.56 -22.53 -6.35
N ALA A 48 -1.25 -23.54 -6.87
CA ALA A 48 -0.89 -24.96 -6.74
C ALA A 48 0.57 -25.24 -7.16
N ILE A 49 0.96 -24.85 -8.38
CA ILE A 49 2.31 -25.09 -8.91
C ILE A 49 3.35 -24.29 -8.12
N LEU A 50 3.04 -23.03 -7.79
CA LEU A 50 3.94 -22.20 -6.99
C LEU A 50 4.18 -22.81 -5.60
N ALA A 51 3.12 -23.24 -4.92
CA ALA A 51 3.18 -23.79 -3.58
C ALA A 51 3.94 -25.13 -3.56
N ASP A 52 3.71 -26.00 -4.55
CA ASP A 52 4.44 -27.27 -4.71
C ASP A 52 5.95 -27.04 -4.92
N ARG A 53 6.33 -26.10 -5.80
CA ARG A 53 7.74 -25.72 -6.02
C ARG A 53 8.40 -25.22 -4.74
N ILE A 54 7.70 -24.35 -3.99
CA ILE A 54 8.21 -23.79 -2.73
C ILE A 54 8.30 -24.86 -1.66
N GLN A 55 7.28 -25.69 -1.48
CA GLN A 55 7.27 -26.76 -0.48
C GLN A 55 8.36 -27.79 -0.74
N THR A 56 8.64 -28.10 -2.02
CA THR A 56 9.76 -28.97 -2.41
C THR A 56 11.12 -28.38 -2.02
N ALA A 57 11.29 -27.06 -2.18
CA ALA A 57 12.53 -26.37 -1.79
C ALA A 57 12.63 -26.11 -0.28
N TYR A 58 11.50 -25.94 0.39
CA TYR A 58 11.36 -25.56 1.79
C TYR A 58 10.24 -26.39 2.44
N PRO A 59 10.51 -27.64 2.88
CA PRO A 59 9.48 -28.53 3.42
C PRO A 59 8.73 -27.98 4.64
N GLY A 60 9.36 -27.12 5.45
CA GLY A 60 8.76 -26.45 6.60
C GLY A 60 8.11 -25.10 6.29
N VAL A 61 7.69 -24.85 5.03
CA VAL A 61 7.00 -23.61 4.66
C VAL A 61 5.69 -23.47 5.43
N GLU A 62 5.53 -22.32 6.10
CA GLU A 62 4.33 -22.00 6.86
C GLU A 62 3.49 -20.96 6.15
N GLN A 63 4.12 -20.11 5.35
CA GLN A 63 3.41 -19.05 4.65
C GLN A 63 4.09 -18.63 3.36
N ILE A 64 3.30 -18.49 2.30
CA ILE A 64 3.68 -17.83 1.05
C ILE A 64 2.87 -16.54 0.96
N ARG A 65 3.54 -15.41 0.76
CA ARG A 65 2.89 -14.11 0.56
C ARG A 65 3.23 -13.55 -0.79
N ARG A 66 2.26 -12.89 -1.43
CA ARG A 66 2.51 -12.08 -2.61
C ARG A 66 2.14 -10.63 -2.33
N SER A 67 3.13 -9.76 -2.46
CA SER A 67 2.93 -8.31 -2.33
C SER A 67 2.31 -7.71 -3.59
N PRO A 68 1.77 -6.48 -3.52
CA PRO A 68 1.22 -5.78 -4.69
C PRO A 68 2.21 -5.56 -5.85
N SER A 69 3.52 -5.57 -5.59
CA SER A 69 4.56 -5.46 -6.62
C SER A 69 4.70 -6.73 -7.48
N GLY A 70 4.08 -7.83 -7.04
CA GLY A 70 4.28 -9.18 -7.59
C GLY A 70 5.30 -9.99 -6.81
N ARG A 71 6.01 -9.41 -5.84
CA ARG A 71 7.05 -10.10 -5.06
C ARG A 71 6.44 -11.19 -4.21
N ILE A 72 6.99 -12.40 -4.37
CA ILE A 72 6.62 -13.58 -3.61
C ILE A 72 7.66 -13.77 -2.51
N THR A 73 7.21 -13.92 -1.29
CA THR A 73 8.03 -14.19 -0.11
C THR A 73 7.52 -15.47 0.53
N ALA A 74 8.42 -16.42 0.82
CA ALA A 74 8.09 -17.58 1.63
C ALA A 74 8.72 -17.44 3.03
N TYR A 75 8.01 -17.94 4.03
CA TYR A 75 8.42 -18.05 5.41
C TYR A 75 8.33 -19.52 5.80
N TRP A 76 9.38 -20.03 6.45
CA TRP A 76 9.49 -21.43 6.82
C TRP A 76 10.24 -21.58 8.13
N PHE A 77 10.15 -22.77 8.72
CA PHE A 77 11.06 -23.23 9.76
C PHE A 77 11.91 -24.37 9.25
N ASP A 78 13.20 -24.34 9.54
CA ASP A 78 14.11 -25.46 9.34
C ASP A 78 14.67 -25.87 10.71
N GLN A 79 14.25 -27.02 11.22
CA GLN A 79 14.67 -27.55 12.53
C GLN A 79 14.47 -26.56 13.69
N GLY A 80 13.41 -25.74 13.62
CA GLY A 80 13.09 -24.74 14.64
C GLY A 80 13.73 -23.36 14.41
N GLU A 81 14.59 -23.20 13.41
CA GLU A 81 15.13 -21.91 13.00
C GLU A 81 14.22 -21.24 11.96
N PRO A 82 13.76 -20.00 12.18
CA PRO A 82 12.92 -19.29 11.23
C PRO A 82 13.73 -18.82 10.02
N GLY A 83 13.18 -19.04 8.82
CA GLY A 83 13.73 -18.59 7.55
C GLY A 83 12.72 -17.79 6.75
N ALA A 84 13.22 -16.83 5.97
CA ALA A 84 12.41 -16.08 5.02
C ALA A 84 13.23 -15.64 3.80
N ALA A 85 12.64 -15.73 2.61
CA ALA A 85 13.31 -15.33 1.37
C ALA A 85 12.31 -14.82 0.33
N VAL A 86 12.79 -13.91 -0.52
CA VAL A 86 12.12 -13.57 -1.78
C VAL A 86 12.31 -14.73 -2.75
N ILE A 87 11.22 -15.22 -3.32
CA ILE A 87 11.19 -16.44 -4.12
C ILE A 87 11.16 -16.11 -5.61
N ASP A 88 11.95 -16.85 -6.40
CA ASP A 88 11.75 -16.96 -7.84
C ASP A 88 10.55 -17.88 -8.12
N PRO A 89 9.43 -17.37 -8.67
CA PRO A 89 8.24 -18.17 -8.96
C PRO A 89 8.49 -19.30 -9.97
N ALA A 90 9.49 -19.17 -10.84
CA ALA A 90 9.81 -20.20 -11.82
C ALA A 90 10.40 -21.46 -11.16
N THR A 91 11.18 -21.29 -10.09
CA THR A 91 11.92 -22.40 -9.46
C THR A 91 11.49 -22.72 -8.04
N GLY A 92 10.75 -21.84 -7.36
CA GLY A 92 10.39 -21.97 -5.94
C GLY A 92 11.55 -21.70 -4.97
N LYS A 93 12.68 -21.17 -5.44
CA LYS A 93 13.90 -20.98 -4.63
C LYS A 93 14.09 -19.52 -4.24
N GLY A 94 14.72 -19.29 -3.08
CA GLY A 94 15.11 -17.98 -2.60
C GLY A 94 16.18 -17.32 -3.48
N VAL A 95 15.95 -16.06 -3.86
CA VAL A 95 16.88 -15.24 -4.65
C VAL A 95 17.39 -14.00 -3.93
N ALA A 96 16.70 -13.57 -2.87
CA ALA A 96 17.11 -12.44 -2.04
C ALA A 96 16.57 -12.58 -0.61
N SER A 97 17.15 -11.83 0.33
CA SER A 97 16.63 -11.74 1.70
C SER A 97 15.21 -11.14 1.69
N ALA A 98 14.34 -11.68 2.54
CA ALA A 98 13.02 -11.11 2.82
C ALA A 98 13.06 -9.95 3.83
N ASP A 99 14.24 -9.61 4.37
CA ASP A 99 14.38 -8.57 5.39
C ASP A 99 13.87 -7.22 4.89
N PRO A 100 13.13 -6.48 5.72
CA PRO A 100 12.62 -5.18 5.30
C PRO A 100 13.77 -4.17 5.15
N ASN A 101 13.72 -3.38 4.08
CA ASN A 101 14.69 -2.32 3.82
C ASN A 101 14.75 -1.34 4.99
N GLN A 102 15.93 -1.17 5.60
CA GLN A 102 16.11 -0.34 6.79
C GLN A 102 15.85 1.15 6.50
N VAL A 103 16.23 1.64 5.31
CA VAL A 103 16.00 3.02 4.90
C VAL A 103 14.52 3.28 4.68
N GLU A 104 13.83 2.34 4.01
CA GLU A 104 12.38 2.43 3.80
C GLU A 104 11.62 2.44 5.14
N ARG A 105 11.99 1.57 6.07
CA ARG A 105 11.43 1.54 7.43
C ARG A 105 11.65 2.86 8.16
N TRP A 106 12.86 3.39 8.10
CA TRP A 106 13.19 4.67 8.73
C TRP A 106 12.35 5.82 8.13
N LEU A 107 12.26 5.90 6.80
CA LEU A 107 11.43 6.90 6.10
C LEU A 107 9.94 6.74 6.42
N THR A 108 9.45 5.50 6.52
CA THR A 108 8.06 5.22 6.88
C THR A 108 7.75 5.70 8.29
N ASN A 109 8.65 5.47 9.25
CA ASN A 109 8.48 5.96 10.62
C ASN A 109 8.53 7.49 10.70
N LEU A 110 9.42 8.14 9.93
CA LEU A 110 9.41 9.60 9.80
C LEU A 110 8.08 10.12 9.23
N HIS A 111 7.62 9.54 8.11
CA HIS A 111 6.41 9.97 7.39
C HIS A 111 5.12 9.70 8.17
N ARG A 112 5.06 8.58 8.91
CA ARG A 112 3.84 8.17 9.59
C ARG A 112 3.73 8.76 10.99
N SER A 113 4.84 9.00 11.68
CA SER A 113 4.81 9.38 13.09
C SER A 113 5.94 10.29 13.56
N LEU A 114 6.84 10.79 12.69
CA LEU A 114 8.00 11.58 13.11
C LEU A 114 8.87 10.88 14.19
N PHE A 115 8.80 9.55 14.30
CA PHE A 115 9.39 8.77 15.40
C PHE A 115 8.81 9.05 16.80
N LEU A 116 7.63 9.67 16.89
CA LEU A 116 6.97 10.10 18.14
C LEU A 116 5.75 9.25 18.51
N GLY A 117 5.64 8.02 17.96
CA GLY A 117 4.49 7.15 18.21
C GLY A 117 3.16 7.83 17.86
N ASP A 118 2.15 7.68 18.70
CA ASP A 118 0.79 8.15 18.41
C ASP A 118 0.65 9.67 18.43
N GLY A 119 1.39 10.38 19.29
CA GLY A 119 1.45 11.84 19.26
C GLY A 119 1.97 12.34 17.91
N GLY A 120 2.96 11.64 17.37
CA GLY A 120 3.46 11.83 16.01
C GLY A 120 2.44 11.55 14.91
N ARG A 121 1.67 10.47 15.02
CA ARG A 121 0.58 10.15 14.08
C ARG A 121 -0.46 11.27 14.04
N ILE A 122 -0.85 11.79 15.20
CA ILE A 122 -1.81 12.90 15.31
C ILE A 122 -1.22 14.18 14.69
N ALA A 123 0.06 14.46 14.92
CA ALA A 123 0.75 15.59 14.29
C ALA A 123 0.76 15.44 12.76
N MET A 124 1.14 14.28 12.22
CA MET A 124 1.15 14.02 10.77
C MET A 124 -0.26 14.08 10.17
N ALA A 125 -1.28 13.61 10.88
CA ALA A 125 -2.68 13.74 10.47
C ALA A 125 -3.16 15.20 10.44
N THR A 126 -2.74 16.00 11.42
CA THR A 126 -2.97 17.45 11.43
C THR A 126 -2.29 18.13 10.23
N GLY A 127 -1.07 17.70 9.91
CA GLY A 127 -0.35 18.12 8.71
C GLY A 127 -1.09 17.76 7.42
N ALA A 128 -1.63 16.55 7.32
CA ALA A 128 -2.46 16.12 6.19
C ALA A 128 -3.76 16.94 6.08
N ALA A 129 -4.46 17.18 7.18
CA ALA A 129 -5.66 18.03 7.21
C ALA A 129 -5.33 19.47 6.77
N ALA A 130 -4.23 20.05 7.26
CA ALA A 130 -3.75 21.36 6.85
C ALA A 130 -3.43 21.37 5.35
N MET A 131 -2.73 20.35 4.83
CA MET A 131 -2.42 20.21 3.41
C MET A 131 -3.69 20.13 2.55
N LEU A 132 -4.72 19.40 2.99
CA LEU A 132 -6.00 19.32 2.29
C LEU A 132 -6.68 20.70 2.23
N VAL A 133 -6.80 21.40 3.36
CA VAL A 133 -7.39 22.74 3.44
C VAL A 133 -6.61 23.75 2.58
N LEU A 134 -5.28 23.70 2.63
CA LEU A 134 -4.42 24.56 1.80
C LEU A 134 -4.57 24.25 0.31
N SER A 135 -4.68 22.98 -0.06
CA SER A 135 -4.88 22.56 -1.45
C SER A 135 -6.21 23.06 -2.01
N LEU A 136 -7.30 22.91 -1.24
CA LEU A 136 -8.63 23.37 -1.64
C LEU A 136 -8.74 24.90 -1.69
N SER A 137 -8.23 25.59 -0.66
CA SER A 137 -8.21 27.06 -0.64
C SER A 137 -7.28 27.64 -1.72
N GLY A 138 -6.15 27.00 -1.98
CA GLY A 138 -5.22 27.30 -3.07
C GLY A 138 -5.91 27.16 -4.42
N ALA A 139 -6.61 26.05 -4.67
CA ALA A 139 -7.39 25.84 -5.89
C ALA A 139 -8.41 26.95 -6.13
N ALA A 140 -9.16 27.34 -5.08
CA ALA A 140 -10.12 28.44 -5.17
C ALA A 140 -9.44 29.78 -5.52
N LEU A 141 -8.26 30.06 -4.95
CA LEU A 141 -7.47 31.25 -5.28
C LEU A 141 -6.93 31.23 -6.71
N VAL A 142 -6.46 30.07 -7.18
CA VAL A 142 -6.02 29.86 -8.57
C VAL A 142 -7.15 30.13 -9.55
N ALA A 143 -8.32 29.50 -9.34
CA ALA A 143 -9.49 29.69 -10.19
C ALA A 143 -9.92 31.16 -10.25
N ARG A 144 -9.93 31.86 -9.11
CA ARG A 144 -10.24 33.29 -9.05
C ARG A 144 -9.22 34.14 -9.80
N ARG A 145 -7.91 33.85 -9.66
CA ARG A 145 -6.86 34.58 -10.37
C ARG A 145 -6.93 34.36 -11.89
N ALA A 146 -7.32 33.17 -12.32
CA ALA A 146 -7.45 32.81 -13.72
C ALA A 146 -8.75 33.32 -14.37
N GLY A 147 -9.70 33.85 -13.60
CA GLY A 147 -11.01 34.27 -14.12
C GLY A 147 -12.00 33.11 -14.33
N GLY A 148 -11.86 32.02 -13.55
CA GLY A 148 -12.74 30.86 -13.55
C GLY A 148 -12.03 29.54 -13.87
N GLY A 149 -12.68 28.41 -13.58
CA GLY A 149 -12.13 27.07 -13.80
C GLY A 149 -11.87 26.74 -15.28
N ARG A 150 -12.65 27.33 -16.21
CA ARG A 150 -12.42 27.20 -17.66
C ARG A 150 -11.08 27.78 -18.12
N ASN A 151 -10.53 28.73 -17.36
CA ASN A 151 -9.27 29.40 -17.65
C ASN A 151 -8.12 28.86 -16.80
N TRP A 152 -8.26 27.65 -16.21
CA TRP A 152 -7.30 27.11 -15.23
C TRP A 152 -5.84 27.18 -15.69
N PHE A 153 -5.57 26.90 -16.97
CA PHE A 153 -4.23 26.95 -17.58
C PHE A 153 -3.95 28.20 -18.41
N ALA A 154 -4.76 29.26 -18.25
CA ALA A 154 -4.52 30.53 -18.96
C ALA A 154 -3.21 31.20 -18.50
N PRO A 155 -2.51 31.94 -19.39
CA PRO A 155 -1.26 32.61 -19.08
C PRO A 155 -1.35 33.55 -17.87
N LEU A 156 -0.39 33.45 -16.96
CA LEU A 156 -0.35 34.28 -15.75
C LEU A 156 0.50 35.54 -15.95
N ARG A 157 -0.02 36.66 -15.44
CA ARG A 157 0.71 37.94 -15.33
C ARG A 157 1.11 38.22 -13.87
N GLY A 158 2.13 39.06 -13.70
CA GLY A 158 2.61 39.53 -12.40
C GLY A 158 4.00 39.02 -12.01
N PRO A 159 4.43 39.26 -10.76
CA PRO A 159 5.77 38.93 -10.26
C PRO A 159 6.10 37.43 -10.37
N LEU A 160 7.39 37.12 -10.56
CA LEU A 160 7.87 35.76 -10.79
C LEU A 160 7.46 34.78 -9.69
N ALA A 161 7.72 35.11 -8.41
CA ALA A 161 7.39 34.24 -7.28
C ALA A 161 5.89 33.87 -7.26
N GLY A 162 5.02 34.86 -7.44
CA GLY A 162 3.58 34.63 -7.49
C GLY A 162 3.13 33.84 -8.72
N ARG A 163 3.83 33.91 -9.86
CA ARG A 163 3.55 33.08 -11.03
C ARG A 163 3.95 31.63 -10.77
N LEU A 164 5.20 31.40 -10.33
CA LEU A 164 5.71 30.07 -10.03
C LEU A 164 4.85 29.35 -8.99
N HIS A 165 4.48 30.04 -7.90
CA HIS A 165 3.60 29.48 -6.88
C HIS A 165 2.29 28.92 -7.47
N VAL A 166 1.67 29.68 -8.39
CA VAL A 166 0.40 29.29 -9.00
C VAL A 166 0.58 28.22 -10.07
N GLU A 167 1.62 28.28 -10.90
CA GLU A 167 1.85 27.24 -11.93
C GLU A 167 2.13 25.88 -11.29
N ILE A 168 2.93 25.84 -10.22
CA ILE A 168 3.17 24.61 -9.46
C ILE A 168 1.87 24.14 -8.80
N ALA A 169 1.12 25.05 -8.15
CA ALA A 169 -0.14 24.70 -7.50
C ALA A 169 -1.16 24.09 -8.46
N ARG A 170 -1.28 24.61 -9.69
CA ARG A 170 -2.23 24.13 -10.71
C ARG A 170 -2.06 22.65 -11.05
N ILE A 171 -0.82 22.15 -10.99
CA ILE A 171 -0.47 20.77 -11.31
C ILE A 171 -0.49 19.92 -10.04
N ALA A 172 0.16 20.39 -8.97
CA ALA A 172 0.33 19.63 -7.74
C ALA A 172 -0.99 19.38 -6.99
N VAL A 173 -1.98 20.26 -7.12
CA VAL A 173 -3.19 20.23 -6.29
C VAL A 173 -3.95 18.91 -6.34
N ILE A 174 -4.00 18.24 -7.50
CA ILE A 174 -4.71 16.96 -7.65
C ILE A 174 -4.03 15.89 -6.79
N GLY A 175 -2.70 15.79 -6.89
CA GLY A 175 -1.92 14.85 -6.07
C GLY A 175 -1.99 15.19 -4.59
N LEU A 176 -1.91 16.47 -4.22
CA LEU A 176 -1.96 16.88 -2.81
C LEU A 176 -3.33 16.60 -2.18
N VAL A 177 -4.44 16.84 -2.89
CA VAL A 177 -5.78 16.48 -2.41
C VAL A 177 -5.88 14.97 -2.25
N LEU A 178 -5.50 14.18 -3.26
CA LEU A 178 -5.56 12.72 -3.18
C LEU A 178 -4.70 12.17 -2.03
N SER A 179 -3.44 12.59 -1.93
CA SER A 179 -2.51 12.13 -0.89
C SER A 179 -2.95 12.54 0.50
N SER A 180 -3.45 13.76 0.70
CA SER A 180 -3.93 14.21 2.02
C SER A 180 -5.25 13.55 2.44
N THR A 181 -6.19 13.36 1.52
CA THR A 181 -7.44 12.63 1.81
C THR A 181 -7.16 11.17 2.15
N THR A 182 -6.30 10.50 1.39
CA THR A 182 -5.91 9.11 1.67
C THR A 182 -5.10 8.99 2.96
N ALA A 183 -4.25 9.96 3.29
CA ALA A 183 -3.54 10.01 4.57
C ALA A 183 -4.50 10.08 5.76
N LEU A 184 -5.52 10.95 5.68
CA LEU A 184 -6.54 11.09 6.74
C LEU A 184 -7.34 9.80 6.92
N TRP A 185 -7.67 9.10 5.83
CA TRP A 185 -8.28 7.78 5.91
C TRP A 185 -7.37 6.76 6.60
N MET A 186 -6.10 6.68 6.20
CA MET A 186 -5.11 5.78 6.79
C MET A 186 -4.92 6.05 8.30
N THR A 187 -4.96 7.31 8.71
CA THR A 187 -4.97 7.69 10.13
C THR A 187 -6.25 7.22 10.81
N ALA A 188 -7.42 7.46 10.23
CA ALA A 188 -8.70 7.04 10.80
C ALA A 188 -8.75 5.52 11.01
N SER A 189 -8.25 4.74 10.04
CA SER A 189 -8.08 3.29 10.18
C SER A 189 -7.06 2.90 11.26
N THR A 190 -5.94 3.65 11.41
CA THR A 190 -4.94 3.37 12.45
C THR A 190 -5.46 3.58 13.87
N PHE A 191 -6.48 4.43 14.05
CA PHE A 191 -7.12 4.72 15.33
C PHE A 191 -8.48 4.02 15.47
N ASP A 192 -8.74 2.98 14.68
CA ASP A 192 -9.97 2.18 14.72
C ASP A 192 -11.26 3.02 14.63
N LEU A 193 -11.20 4.15 13.93
CA LEU A 193 -12.36 5.02 13.68
C LEU A 193 -13.20 4.54 12.49
N LEU A 194 -12.73 3.49 11.81
CA LEU A 194 -13.32 2.90 10.62
C LEU A 194 -13.61 1.41 10.90
N PRO A 195 -14.65 0.81 10.30
CA PRO A 195 -14.96 -0.61 10.46
C PRO A 195 -13.77 -1.53 10.19
N ASP A 196 -13.59 -2.52 11.07
CA ASP A 196 -12.61 -3.59 10.88
C ASP A 196 -13.09 -4.56 9.79
N GLY A 197 -12.26 -4.71 8.76
CA GLY A 197 -12.54 -5.52 7.58
C GLY A 197 -11.70 -6.80 7.60
N GLY A 198 -12.06 -7.76 8.44
CA GLY A 198 -11.48 -9.10 8.38
C GLY A 198 -12.60 -10.12 8.30
N ALA A 199 -13.10 -10.41 7.10
CA ALA A 199 -14.08 -11.47 6.93
C ALA A 199 -13.43 -12.84 7.22
N VAL A 200 -13.86 -13.50 8.29
CA VAL A 200 -13.45 -14.87 8.63
C VAL A 200 -14.39 -15.83 7.89
N PRO A 201 -13.86 -16.82 7.14
CA PRO A 201 -14.70 -17.83 6.50
C PRO A 201 -15.59 -18.54 7.52
N ALA A 202 -16.90 -18.57 7.24
CA ALA A 202 -17.79 -19.47 7.98
C ALA A 202 -17.57 -20.89 7.44
N MET A 203 -17.02 -21.77 8.27
CA MET A 203 -16.86 -23.18 7.90
C MET A 203 -18.23 -23.80 7.62
N SER A 204 -18.40 -24.26 6.39
CA SER A 204 -19.63 -24.92 5.92
C SER A 204 -19.49 -26.44 5.89
N ALA A 205 -18.26 -26.95 6.08
CA ALA A 205 -17.93 -28.36 6.19
C ALA A 205 -16.95 -28.59 7.35
N GLU A 206 -16.99 -29.78 7.94
CA GLU A 206 -16.07 -30.21 8.99
C GLU A 206 -14.69 -30.57 8.41
N VAL A 207 -13.64 -30.40 9.21
CA VAL A 207 -12.28 -30.82 8.87
C VAL A 207 -12.22 -32.35 8.86
N SER A 208 -11.57 -32.94 7.86
CA SER A 208 -11.49 -34.38 7.66
C SER A 208 -10.71 -35.12 8.75
N GLY A 209 -9.76 -34.44 9.41
CA GLY A 209 -8.79 -35.07 10.31
C GLY A 209 -7.72 -35.89 9.58
N GLU A 210 -7.65 -35.79 8.26
CA GLU A 210 -6.62 -36.40 7.42
C GLU A 210 -5.55 -35.35 7.03
N MET A 211 -4.36 -35.80 6.63
CA MET A 211 -3.25 -34.93 6.25
C MET A 211 -2.55 -35.45 4.99
N GLY A 212 -1.79 -34.56 4.33
CA GLY A 212 -0.87 -34.96 3.26
C GLY A 212 -1.48 -34.99 1.87
N PHE A 213 -2.61 -34.31 1.65
CA PHE A 213 -3.15 -34.14 0.30
C PHE A 213 -2.19 -33.31 -0.56
N ALA A 214 -2.00 -33.72 -1.81
CA ALA A 214 -1.06 -33.06 -2.71
C ALA A 214 -1.57 -31.67 -3.12
N LEU A 215 -0.75 -30.63 -2.91
CA LEU A 215 -1.09 -29.22 -3.20
C LEU A 215 -1.43 -29.00 -4.68
N ASP A 216 -0.74 -29.71 -5.57
CA ASP A 216 -0.92 -29.64 -7.01
C ASP A 216 -2.26 -30.23 -7.49
N GLN A 217 -2.95 -30.98 -6.63
CA GLN A 217 -4.25 -31.58 -6.88
C GLN A 217 -5.41 -30.79 -6.26
N MET A 218 -5.15 -29.85 -5.35
CA MET A 218 -6.18 -29.06 -4.67
C MET A 218 -6.94 -28.17 -5.67
N PRO A 219 -8.26 -28.35 -5.88
CA PRO A 219 -9.00 -27.63 -6.91
C PRO A 219 -8.93 -26.10 -6.77
N ALA A 220 -9.04 -25.58 -5.54
CA ALA A 220 -8.96 -24.15 -5.28
C ALA A 220 -7.59 -23.58 -5.70
N LEU A 221 -6.49 -24.20 -5.27
CA LEU A 221 -5.12 -23.75 -5.59
C LEU A 221 -4.81 -23.84 -7.09
N ARG A 222 -5.37 -24.83 -7.80
CA ARG A 222 -5.21 -24.99 -9.26
C ARG A 222 -5.97 -23.94 -10.05
N GLN A 223 -7.11 -23.50 -9.55
CA GLN A 223 -7.96 -22.52 -10.23
C GLN A 223 -7.55 -21.08 -9.91
N THR A 224 -6.84 -20.84 -8.80
CA THR A 224 -6.34 -19.51 -8.44
C THR A 224 -5.04 -19.17 -9.16
N PRO A 225 -5.02 -18.12 -9.99
CA PRO A 225 -3.78 -17.57 -10.54
C PRO A 225 -2.92 -16.94 -9.44
N VAL A 226 -1.59 -17.05 -9.54
CA VAL A 226 -0.66 -16.37 -8.62
C VAL A 226 -0.87 -14.85 -8.63
N ALA A 227 -1.37 -14.27 -9.72
CA ALA A 227 -1.68 -12.84 -9.79
C ALA A 227 -2.75 -12.39 -8.77
N GLU A 228 -3.68 -13.28 -8.40
CA GLU A 228 -4.76 -13.05 -7.44
C GLU A 228 -4.35 -13.39 -6.00
N LEU A 229 -3.24 -14.12 -5.82
CA LEU A 229 -2.73 -14.51 -4.51
C LEU A 229 -2.36 -13.28 -3.67
N ARG A 230 -2.79 -13.28 -2.41
CA ARG A 230 -2.30 -12.41 -1.34
C ARG A 230 -1.45 -13.19 -0.35
N ALA A 231 -1.97 -14.31 0.13
CA ALA A 231 -1.24 -15.23 0.99
C ALA A 231 -1.80 -16.66 0.88
N LEU A 232 -0.93 -17.64 1.11
CA LEU A 232 -1.29 -19.02 1.39
C LEU A 232 -0.60 -19.39 2.71
N SER A 233 -1.38 -19.69 3.75
CA SER A 233 -0.87 -20.20 5.02
C SER A 233 -1.05 -21.71 5.07
N PHE A 234 -0.05 -22.41 5.58
CA PHE A 234 -0.05 -23.85 5.76
C PHE A 234 -0.49 -24.23 7.18
N PRO A 235 -1.09 -25.41 7.35
CA PRO A 235 -1.46 -25.93 8.66
C PRO A 235 -0.23 -26.19 9.52
N TYR A 236 -0.41 -26.14 10.84
CA TYR A 236 0.64 -26.47 11.79
C TYR A 236 1.10 -27.93 11.61
N PRO A 237 2.42 -28.20 11.58
CA PRO A 237 2.92 -29.55 11.35
C PRO A 237 2.40 -30.56 12.37
N GLY A 238 1.72 -31.60 11.89
CA GLY A 238 1.18 -32.69 12.72
C GLY A 238 -0.18 -32.40 13.37
N ASP A 239 -0.77 -31.22 13.14
CA ASP A 239 -2.15 -30.93 13.55
C ASP A 239 -3.11 -31.22 12.40
N ALA A 240 -3.78 -32.37 12.44
CA ALA A 240 -4.74 -32.78 11.41
C ALA A 240 -6.07 -32.00 11.45
N THR A 241 -6.28 -31.16 12.47
CA THR A 241 -7.48 -30.32 12.61
C THR A 241 -7.28 -28.92 12.03
N ASP A 242 -6.05 -28.55 11.71
CA ASP A 242 -5.72 -27.27 11.10
C ASP A 242 -6.00 -27.29 9.58
N VAL A 243 -6.01 -26.11 8.95
CA VAL A 243 -6.43 -25.92 7.56
C VAL A 243 -5.40 -25.13 6.77
N LEU A 244 -5.42 -25.26 5.44
CA LEU A 244 -4.74 -24.29 4.59
C LEU A 244 -5.65 -23.06 4.42
N THR A 245 -5.14 -21.87 4.71
CA THR A 245 -5.89 -20.62 4.46
C THR A 245 -5.37 -19.94 3.20
N LEU A 246 -6.19 -19.87 2.17
CA LEU A 246 -5.95 -19.16 0.92
C LEU A 246 -6.56 -17.76 0.98
N LYS A 247 -5.74 -16.71 0.89
CA LYS A 247 -6.15 -15.32 0.74
C LYS A 247 -5.91 -14.83 -0.67
N THR A 248 -6.94 -14.26 -1.29
CA THR A 248 -6.91 -13.69 -2.64
C THR A 248 -7.36 -12.22 -2.63
N ASP A 249 -7.31 -11.54 -3.77
CA ASP A 249 -7.91 -10.22 -3.96
C ASP A 249 -9.46 -10.25 -4.03
N ARG A 250 -10.07 -11.44 -3.98
CA ARG A 250 -11.52 -11.64 -3.98
C ARG A 250 -12.07 -12.05 -2.63
N GLY A 251 -11.27 -12.65 -1.76
CA GLY A 251 -11.72 -13.22 -0.49
C GLY A 251 -10.71 -14.16 0.15
N THR A 252 -11.12 -14.75 1.27
CA THR A 252 -10.37 -15.76 2.03
C THR A 252 -11.13 -17.07 2.01
N GLY A 253 -10.44 -18.19 1.84
CA GLY A 253 -11.01 -19.51 1.97
C GLY A 253 -10.13 -20.46 2.75
N ASP A 254 -10.76 -21.38 3.47
CA ASP A 254 -10.08 -22.45 4.21
C ASP A 254 -10.24 -23.77 3.45
N LEU A 255 -9.13 -24.48 3.28
CA LEU A 255 -9.04 -25.73 2.54
C LEU A 255 -8.61 -26.85 3.49
N ASP A 256 -9.27 -27.98 3.33
CA ASP A 256 -8.95 -29.20 4.06
C ASP A 256 -7.60 -29.76 3.62
N GLN A 257 -6.69 -29.98 4.56
CA GLN A 257 -5.34 -30.46 4.27
C GLN A 257 -5.27 -31.95 3.91
N GLY A 258 -6.31 -32.73 4.22
CA GLY A 258 -6.39 -34.17 3.96
C GLY A 258 -7.09 -34.52 2.65
N THR A 259 -8.02 -33.68 2.20
CA THR A 259 -8.85 -33.93 1.01
C THR A 259 -8.72 -32.86 -0.07
N GLY A 260 -8.13 -31.70 0.25
CA GLY A 260 -8.05 -30.55 -0.66
C GLY A 260 -9.38 -29.83 -0.89
N ALA A 261 -10.43 -30.18 -0.17
CA ALA A 261 -11.77 -29.60 -0.30
C ALA A 261 -11.82 -28.18 0.25
N LEU A 262 -12.62 -27.31 -0.37
CA LEU A 262 -12.94 -25.98 0.17
C LEU A 262 -13.95 -26.12 1.32
N LEU A 263 -13.54 -25.77 2.53
CA LEU A 263 -14.35 -25.88 3.75
C LEU A 263 -15.22 -24.65 3.99
N GLY A 264 -14.76 -23.48 3.55
CA GLY A 264 -15.47 -22.22 3.68
C GLY A 264 -14.85 -21.13 2.82
N TRP A 265 -15.66 -20.15 2.43
CA TRP A 265 -15.21 -18.97 1.69
C TRP A 265 -15.90 -17.73 2.25
N ALA A 266 -15.11 -16.67 2.46
CA ALA A 266 -15.56 -15.34 2.79
C ALA A 266 -15.12 -14.37 1.71
N ASP A 267 -16.08 -13.75 1.03
CA ASP A 267 -15.80 -12.71 0.05
C ASP A 267 -15.22 -11.45 0.71
N LEU A 268 -14.33 -10.78 -0.03
CA LEU A 268 -13.83 -9.47 0.34
C LEU A 268 -14.99 -8.47 0.27
N SER A 269 -15.35 -7.93 1.43
CA SER A 269 -16.39 -6.94 1.63
C SER A 269 -16.11 -5.65 0.83
N GLY A 270 -17.16 -4.88 0.57
CA GLY A 270 -17.01 -3.58 -0.09
C GLY A 270 -16.10 -2.62 0.70
N TRP A 271 -16.10 -2.74 2.04
CA TRP A 271 -15.28 -1.90 2.90
C TRP A 271 -13.78 -2.24 2.81
N GLU A 272 -13.45 -3.53 2.79
CA GLU A 272 -12.08 -4.01 2.59
C GLU A 272 -11.55 -3.57 1.22
N ARG A 273 -12.34 -3.68 0.15
CA ARG A 273 -11.95 -3.24 -1.20
C ARG A 273 -11.62 -1.74 -1.25
N ILE A 274 -12.43 -0.91 -0.59
CA ILE A 274 -12.18 0.53 -0.48
C ILE A 274 -10.88 0.78 0.27
N SER A 275 -10.67 0.09 1.39
CA SER A 275 -9.47 0.21 2.22
C SER A 275 -8.20 -0.22 1.46
N GLU A 276 -8.23 -1.34 0.73
CA GLU A 276 -7.13 -1.77 -0.14
C GLU A 276 -6.84 -0.74 -1.24
N THR A 277 -7.89 -0.19 -1.85
CA THR A 277 -7.76 0.85 -2.88
C THR A 277 -7.08 2.10 -2.31
N ILE A 278 -7.52 2.57 -1.13
CA ILE A 278 -6.94 3.74 -0.48
C ILE A 278 -5.49 3.48 -0.07
N TYR A 279 -5.19 2.29 0.46
CA TYR A 279 -3.84 1.88 0.78
C TYR A 279 -2.93 1.93 -0.46
N MET A 280 -3.38 1.40 -1.60
CA MET A 280 -2.66 1.48 -2.87
C MET A 280 -2.48 2.93 -3.33
N LEU A 281 -3.53 3.75 -3.30
CA LEU A 281 -3.48 5.15 -3.74
C LEU A 281 -2.52 5.98 -2.87
N HIS A 282 -2.44 5.69 -1.57
CA HIS A 282 -1.57 6.41 -0.65
C HIS A 282 -0.11 5.96 -0.76
N THR A 283 0.13 4.66 -0.76
CA THR A 283 1.48 4.09 -0.69
C THR A 283 2.14 3.91 -2.06
N GLY A 284 1.35 3.89 -3.14
CA GLY A 284 1.80 3.54 -4.48
C GLY A 284 2.08 2.04 -4.68
N GLN A 285 1.86 1.19 -3.66
CA GLN A 285 2.08 -0.25 -3.77
C GLN A 285 1.10 -0.88 -4.76
N GLY A 286 1.63 -1.55 -5.79
CA GLY A 286 0.84 -2.10 -6.90
C GLY A 286 0.51 -1.07 -7.99
N ALA A 287 0.86 0.20 -7.80
CA ALA A 287 0.66 1.29 -8.76
C ALA A 287 1.90 2.20 -8.83
N ALA A 288 3.06 1.61 -9.15
CA ALA A 288 4.36 2.30 -9.12
C ALA A 288 4.37 3.65 -9.87
N THR A 289 3.79 3.71 -11.07
CA THR A 289 3.70 4.95 -11.86
C THR A 289 2.88 6.02 -11.14
N LEU A 290 1.76 5.64 -10.53
CA LEU A 290 0.95 6.56 -9.73
C LEU A 290 1.76 7.09 -8.55
N GLY A 291 2.45 6.20 -7.82
CA GLY A 291 3.33 6.57 -6.71
C GLY A 291 4.33 7.64 -7.11
N LEU A 292 5.08 7.42 -8.20
CA LEU A 292 6.06 8.39 -8.71
C LEU A 292 5.44 9.74 -9.11
N VAL A 293 4.27 9.71 -9.75
CA VAL A 293 3.54 10.94 -10.11
C VAL A 293 3.12 11.72 -8.86
N LEU A 294 2.60 11.04 -7.84
CA LEU A 294 2.22 11.65 -6.56
C LEU A 294 3.45 12.19 -5.82
N GLY A 295 4.57 11.46 -5.83
CA GLY A 295 5.84 11.92 -5.27
C GLY A 295 6.35 13.20 -5.95
N LEU A 296 6.29 13.26 -7.28
CA LEU A 296 6.65 14.47 -8.03
C LEU A 296 5.72 15.65 -7.72
N MET A 297 4.42 15.41 -7.63
CA MET A 297 3.45 16.46 -7.22
C MET A 297 3.73 16.94 -5.79
N ALA A 298 4.10 16.04 -4.88
CA ALA A 298 4.46 16.39 -3.51
C ALA A 298 5.71 17.29 -3.44
N LEU A 299 6.71 17.09 -4.30
CA LEU A 299 7.87 17.99 -4.42
C LEU A 299 7.50 19.43 -4.82
N GLY A 300 6.28 19.67 -5.31
CA GLY A 300 5.75 21.03 -5.49
C GLY A 300 5.59 21.80 -4.18
N VAL A 301 5.38 21.13 -3.03
CA VAL A 301 5.16 21.77 -1.72
C VAL A 301 6.34 22.62 -1.27
N PRO A 302 7.60 22.13 -1.19
CA PRO A 302 8.73 22.98 -0.80
C PRO A 302 8.92 24.18 -1.73
N ALA A 303 8.73 24.01 -3.05
CA ALA A 303 8.82 25.11 -4.01
C ALA A 303 7.70 26.15 -3.83
N MET A 304 6.47 25.70 -3.59
CA MET A 304 5.35 26.56 -3.24
C MET A 304 5.56 27.25 -1.88
N GLY A 305 6.16 26.57 -0.91
CA GLY A 305 6.54 27.14 0.37
C GLY A 305 7.51 28.30 0.23
N ALA A 306 8.62 28.08 -0.50
CA ALA A 306 9.63 29.11 -0.76
C ALA A 306 9.03 30.32 -1.50
N THR A 307 8.23 30.08 -2.55
CA THR A 307 7.57 31.17 -3.28
C THR A 307 6.45 31.84 -2.49
N GLY A 308 5.77 31.13 -1.59
CA GLY A 308 4.68 31.64 -0.76
C GLY A 308 5.16 32.57 0.37
N VAL A 309 6.40 32.40 0.86
CA VAL A 309 7.03 33.37 1.79
C VAL A 309 7.24 34.73 1.11
N LEU A 310 7.54 34.71 -0.20
CA LEU A 310 7.87 35.89 -1.01
C LEU A 310 6.64 36.62 -1.58
N VAL A 311 5.43 36.10 -1.39
CA VAL A 311 4.16 36.60 -1.98
C VAL A 311 3.22 37.07 -0.88
#